data_AF-A0A1G5H2Z2-F1
#
_entry.id   AF-A0A1G5H2Z2-F1
#
_cell.length_a   1.000
_cell.length_b   1.000
_cell.length_c   1.000
_cell.angle_alpha   90.00
_cell.angle_beta   90.00
_cell.angle_gamma   90.00
#
_symmetry.space_group_name_H-M   'P 1'
#
loop_
_entity.id
_entity.type
_entity.pdbx_description
1 polymer ?
#
loop_
_entity_poly.entity_id
_entity_poly.type
_entity_poly.pdbx_seq_one_letter_code
_entity_poly.pdbx_strand_id
1 'polypeptide(L)'
;MKRTLAALSLVLVAAGVMTACAPTDGDDEERIVRTVSEGSIIPVADLVPDDAKRFTIVCPYESVEDVATRLGVPAKTVPDLSKRDDAQALIVVTADGVDAAEFPRDRVDLCSTEGAWAVYERTDTATAAVARKDDVYVVTR
;
A
#
# COMPACT_ATOMS: atom_id res chain seq x y z
N MET A 1 59.65 -19.39 -30.44
CA MET A 1 58.99 -20.41 -29.60
C MET A 1 59.43 -20.15 -28.16
N LYS A 2 58.65 -20.01 -27.09
CA LYS A 2 57.20 -19.96 -26.77
C LYS A 2 57.12 -18.96 -25.60
N ARG A 3 56.19 -17.99 -25.63
CA ARG A 3 55.98 -17.01 -24.55
C ARG A 3 55.14 -17.65 -23.44
N THR A 4 55.64 -17.62 -22.21
CA THR A 4 54.96 -18.08 -21.00
C THR A 4 53.91 -17.06 -20.55
N LEU A 5 52.65 -17.49 -20.51
CA LEU A 5 51.51 -16.75 -19.97
C LEU A 5 51.45 -17.00 -18.45
N ALA A 6 51.57 -15.94 -17.64
CA ALA A 6 51.29 -15.99 -16.21
C ALA A 6 49.89 -15.40 -15.96
N ALA A 7 49.07 -16.19 -15.27
CA ALA A 7 47.65 -16.00 -15.06
C ALA A 7 47.33 -14.80 -14.14
N LEU A 8 46.35 -13.99 -14.54
CA LEU A 8 45.69 -13.02 -13.67
C LEU A 8 44.66 -13.76 -12.78
N SER A 9 44.92 -13.81 -11.47
CA SER A 9 43.95 -14.25 -10.47
C SER A 9 43.14 -13.04 -9.97
N LEU A 10 41.91 -12.89 -10.49
CA LEU A 10 40.92 -11.95 -9.97
C LEU A 10 40.17 -12.59 -8.80
N VAL A 11 40.43 -12.08 -7.59
CA VAL A 11 39.66 -12.40 -6.38
C VAL A 11 38.35 -11.62 -6.45
N LEU A 12 37.25 -12.31 -6.80
CA LEU A 12 35.90 -11.77 -6.69
C LEU A 12 35.48 -11.76 -5.21
N VAL A 13 35.50 -10.57 -4.62
CA VAL A 13 34.87 -10.30 -3.33
C VAL A 13 33.37 -10.31 -3.56
N ALA A 14 32.71 -11.39 -3.10
CA ALA A 14 31.26 -11.46 -3.04
C ALA A 14 30.77 -10.48 -1.98
N ALA A 15 30.41 -9.26 -2.40
CA ALA A 15 29.57 -8.39 -1.59
C ALA A 15 28.18 -9.06 -1.52
N GLY A 16 27.87 -9.65 -0.37
CA GLY A 16 26.54 -10.12 -0.05
C GLY A 16 25.59 -8.92 -0.04
N VAL A 17 24.88 -8.74 -1.14
CA VAL A 17 23.76 -7.81 -1.20
C VAL A 17 22.64 -8.48 -0.42
N MET A 18 22.47 -8.07 0.84
CA MET A 18 21.21 -8.26 1.55
C MET A 18 20.20 -7.37 0.81
N THR A 19 19.57 -7.89 -0.25
CA THR A 19 18.38 -7.24 -0.80
C THR A 19 17.28 -7.44 0.22
N ALA A 20 17.18 -6.50 1.16
CA ALA A 20 15.90 -6.19 1.76
C ALA A 20 15.00 -5.79 0.59
N CYS A 21 14.20 -6.74 0.11
CA CYS A 21 13.13 -6.46 -0.82
C CYS A 21 12.23 -5.44 -0.14
N ALA A 22 12.32 -4.18 -0.57
CA ALA A 22 11.19 -3.29 -0.42
C ALA A 22 9.96 -4.03 -0.99
N PRO A 23 8.80 -3.96 -0.34
CA PRO A 23 7.58 -4.52 -0.90
C PRO A 23 7.45 -4.03 -2.33
N THR A 24 7.30 -4.98 -3.24
CA THR A 24 7.21 -4.69 -4.66
C THR A 24 5.89 -3.97 -4.89
N ASP A 25 5.88 -2.92 -5.72
CA ASP A 25 4.66 -2.26 -6.17
C ASP A 25 3.62 -3.34 -6.57
N GLY A 26 2.51 -3.42 -5.82
CA GLY A 26 1.43 -4.40 -6.04
C GLY A 26 1.14 -5.36 -4.88
N ASP A 27 2.04 -5.54 -3.90
CA ASP A 27 1.80 -6.46 -2.78
C ASP A 27 0.61 -6.02 -1.89
N ASP A 28 0.41 -4.70 -1.76
CA ASP A 28 -0.69 -4.13 -0.99
C ASP A 28 -2.04 -4.22 -1.74
N GLU A 29 -2.07 -3.93 -3.03
CA GLU A 29 -3.27 -4.06 -3.85
C GLU A 29 -3.74 -5.52 -3.88
N GLU A 30 -2.82 -6.47 -4.08
CA GLU A 30 -3.17 -7.89 -4.13
C GLU A 30 -3.67 -8.40 -2.76
N ARG A 31 -3.10 -7.91 -1.65
CA ARG A 31 -3.64 -8.18 -0.30
C ARG A 31 -5.07 -7.68 -0.18
N ILE A 32 -5.33 -6.44 -0.58
CA ILE A 32 -6.66 -5.84 -0.52
C ILE A 32 -7.65 -6.65 -1.37
N VAL A 33 -7.30 -6.95 -2.62
CA VAL A 33 -8.15 -7.73 -3.53
C VAL A 33 -8.46 -9.10 -2.94
N ARG A 34 -7.47 -9.78 -2.35
CA ARG A 34 -7.70 -11.04 -1.65
C ARG A 34 -8.70 -10.84 -0.50
N THR A 35 -8.47 -9.88 0.40
CA THR A 35 -9.35 -9.62 1.55
C THR A 35 -10.79 -9.33 1.11
N VAL A 36 -11.01 -8.42 0.16
CA VAL A 36 -12.37 -8.07 -0.29
C VAL A 36 -13.06 -9.22 -1.04
N SER A 37 -12.30 -10.18 -1.58
CA SER A 37 -12.86 -11.36 -2.25
C SER A 37 -13.37 -12.44 -1.29
N GLU A 38 -13.00 -12.39 -0.01
CA GLU A 38 -13.34 -13.42 0.99
C GLU A 38 -14.81 -13.36 1.46
N GLY A 39 -15.47 -12.20 1.34
CA GLY A 39 -16.85 -12.07 1.78
C GLY A 39 -17.50 -10.73 1.45
N SER A 40 -18.82 -10.66 1.65
CA SER A 40 -19.61 -9.43 1.44
C SER A 40 -19.50 -8.42 2.59
N ILE A 41 -18.82 -8.79 3.68
CA ILE A 41 -18.49 -7.93 4.82
C ILE A 41 -17.09 -8.33 5.26
N ILE A 42 -16.20 -7.35 5.38
CA ILE A 42 -14.81 -7.56 5.81
C ILE A 42 -14.49 -6.68 7.02
N PRO A 43 -13.60 -7.12 7.93
CA PRO A 43 -12.95 -6.21 8.87
C PRO A 43 -12.05 -5.24 8.11
N VAL A 44 -12.16 -3.94 8.40
CA VAL A 44 -11.31 -2.91 7.76
C VAL A 44 -9.84 -3.12 8.11
N ALA A 45 -9.56 -3.63 9.31
CA ALA A 45 -8.22 -3.94 9.78
C ALA A 45 -7.50 -5.04 8.97
N ASP A 46 -8.22 -5.84 8.17
CA ASP A 46 -7.63 -6.91 7.36
C ASP A 46 -7.12 -6.41 5.98
N LEU A 47 -7.26 -5.10 5.71
CA LEU A 47 -6.69 -4.45 4.52
C LEU A 47 -5.19 -4.14 4.66
N VAL A 48 -4.66 -4.18 5.88
CA VAL A 48 -3.29 -3.77 6.22
C VAL A 48 -2.44 -4.94 6.71
N PRO A 49 -1.09 -4.82 6.68
CA PRO A 49 -0.23 -5.84 7.27
C PRO A 49 -0.34 -5.86 8.81
N ASP A 50 0.15 -6.95 9.43
CA ASP A 50 0.01 -7.19 10.87
C ASP A 50 0.81 -6.23 11.75
N ASP A 51 1.84 -5.60 11.22
CA ASP A 51 2.70 -4.63 11.91
C ASP A 51 2.18 -3.19 11.82
N ALA A 52 1.05 -2.96 11.13
CA ALA A 52 0.38 -1.68 11.09
C ALA A 52 0.00 -1.22 12.50
N LYS A 53 0.30 0.04 12.83
CA LYS A 53 -0.20 0.69 14.05
C LYS A 53 -1.51 1.41 13.77
N ARG A 54 -1.53 2.16 12.67
CA ARG A 54 -2.69 2.87 12.17
C ARG A 54 -2.59 3.11 10.68
N PHE A 55 -3.72 3.31 10.04
CA PHE A 55 -3.78 3.48 8.60
C PHE A 55 -5.01 4.28 8.18
N THR A 56 -5.01 4.73 6.94
CA THR A 56 -6.17 5.32 6.29
C THR A 56 -6.10 5.05 4.79
N ILE A 57 -7.24 5.19 4.13
CA ILE A 57 -7.33 5.17 2.67
C ILE A 57 -7.46 6.62 2.20
N VAL A 58 -6.70 6.96 1.18
CA VAL A 58 -6.75 8.25 0.49
C VAL A 58 -7.57 8.08 -0.77
N CYS A 59 -8.67 8.82 -0.82
CA CYS A 59 -9.54 8.86 -1.97
C CYS A 59 -9.17 9.99 -2.93
N PRO A 60 -9.61 9.88 -4.20
CA PRO A 60 -9.61 10.98 -5.15
C PRO A 60 -9.98 12.32 -4.54
N TYR A 61 -9.24 13.36 -4.93
CA TYR A 61 -9.49 14.75 -4.56
C TYR A 61 -9.27 15.11 -3.08
N GLU A 62 -8.81 14.19 -2.23
CA GLU A 62 -8.39 14.55 -0.87
C GLU A 62 -7.11 15.41 -0.90
N SER A 63 -7.06 16.42 -0.01
CA SER A 63 -5.86 17.24 0.18
C SER A 63 -4.79 16.44 0.93
N VAL A 64 -3.55 16.58 0.46
CA VAL A 64 -2.36 16.04 1.13
C VAL A 64 -2.28 16.53 2.58
N GLU A 65 -2.52 17.82 2.83
CA GLU A 65 -2.46 18.42 4.16
C GLU A 65 -3.54 17.86 5.09
N ASP A 66 -4.77 17.66 4.60
CA ASP A 66 -5.87 17.12 5.40
C ASP A 66 -5.62 15.67 5.79
N VAL A 67 -5.15 14.84 4.84
CA VAL A 67 -4.79 13.44 5.08
C VAL A 67 -3.62 13.35 6.06
N ALA A 68 -2.58 14.15 5.85
CA ALA A 68 -1.39 14.18 6.71
C ALA A 68 -1.74 14.60 8.15
N THR A 69 -2.61 15.60 8.30
CA THR A 69 -3.10 16.07 9.61
C THR A 69 -3.94 15.00 10.30
N ARG A 70 -4.90 14.41 9.58
CA ARG A 70 -5.76 13.33 10.08
C ARG A 70 -4.93 12.14 10.55
N LEU A 71 -3.98 11.70 9.71
CA LEU A 71 -3.10 10.58 10.02
C LEU A 71 -1.93 11.00 10.91
N GLY A 72 -1.74 12.26 11.27
CA GLY A 72 -0.60 12.73 12.07
C GLY A 72 0.76 12.28 11.53
N VAL A 73 0.99 12.43 10.23
CA VAL A 73 2.26 12.12 9.53
C VAL A 73 2.73 13.34 8.74
N PRO A 74 4.01 13.41 8.31
CA PRO A 74 4.45 14.50 7.44
C PRO A 74 3.76 14.47 6.07
N ALA A 75 3.30 15.62 5.58
CA ALA A 75 2.66 15.76 4.26
C ALA A 75 3.43 15.11 3.10
N LYS A 76 4.77 15.16 3.13
CA LYS A 76 5.64 14.54 2.13
C LYS A 76 5.55 13.00 2.04
N THR A 77 4.89 12.35 2.99
CA THR A 77 4.67 10.89 3.02
C THR A 77 3.33 10.49 2.44
N VAL A 78 2.48 11.46 2.10
CA VAL A 78 1.15 11.25 1.56
C VAL A 78 1.19 11.45 0.04
N PRO A 79 0.71 10.50 -0.78
CA PRO A 79 0.58 10.68 -2.21
C PRO A 79 -0.45 11.78 -2.54
N ASP A 80 -0.14 12.61 -3.55
CA ASP A 80 -1.02 13.69 -3.99
C ASP A 80 -2.06 13.17 -5.00
N LEU A 81 -3.25 12.85 -4.49
CA LEU A 81 -4.42 12.46 -5.28
C LEU A 81 -5.42 13.61 -5.49
N SER A 82 -5.05 14.85 -5.11
CA SER A 82 -5.96 16.00 -5.07
C SER A 82 -6.55 16.39 -6.44
N LYS A 83 -5.93 15.93 -7.53
CA LYS A 83 -6.34 16.20 -8.92
C LYS A 83 -6.63 14.93 -9.72
N ARG A 84 -6.72 13.78 -9.05
CA ARG A 84 -6.83 12.47 -9.67
C ARG A 84 -8.14 11.79 -9.29
N ASP A 85 -8.71 11.06 -10.24
CA ASP A 85 -9.91 10.23 -10.10
C ASP A 85 -9.68 8.75 -10.43
N ASP A 86 -8.54 8.44 -11.04
CA ASP A 86 -8.13 7.14 -11.54
C ASP A 86 -7.50 6.24 -10.48
N ALA A 87 -7.09 6.81 -9.34
CA ALA A 87 -6.35 6.12 -8.30
C ALA A 87 -6.87 6.38 -6.90
N GLN A 88 -6.47 5.49 -6.00
CA GLN A 88 -6.62 5.60 -4.56
C GLN A 88 -5.31 5.14 -3.90
N ALA A 89 -5.13 5.39 -2.61
CA ALA A 89 -3.96 4.91 -1.91
C ALA A 89 -4.28 4.37 -0.51
N LEU A 90 -3.48 3.42 -0.06
CA LEU A 90 -3.43 2.96 1.32
C LEU A 90 -2.18 3.56 1.97
N ILE A 91 -2.34 4.25 3.10
CA ILE A 91 -1.21 4.72 3.91
C ILE A 91 -1.21 3.97 5.23
N VAL A 92 -0.08 3.34 5.54
CA VAL A 92 0.14 2.54 6.75
C VAL A 92 1.27 3.17 7.57
N VAL A 93 1.03 3.35 8.87
CA VAL A 93 2.06 3.76 9.82
C VAL A 93 2.50 2.54 10.60
N THR A 94 3.79 2.19 10.52
CA THR A 94 4.39 1.02 11.18
C THR A 94 5.33 1.46 12.31
N ALA A 95 6.11 0.52 12.86
CA ALA A 95 7.21 0.86 13.75
C ALA A 95 8.41 1.48 13.00
N ASP A 96 8.57 1.12 11.73
CA ASP A 96 9.75 1.45 10.93
C ASP A 96 9.54 2.70 10.05
N GLY A 97 8.30 3.12 9.84
CA GLY A 97 8.02 4.34 9.09
C GLY A 97 6.56 4.52 8.68
N VAL A 98 6.39 5.19 7.54
CA VAL A 98 5.11 5.38 6.86
C VAL A 98 5.26 4.80 5.47
N ASP A 99 4.43 3.82 5.17
CA ASP A 99 4.34 3.18 3.86
C ASP A 99 3.09 3.72 3.14
N ALA A 100 3.21 3.98 1.85
CA ALA A 100 2.11 4.46 1.03
C ALA A 100 2.12 3.70 -0.30
N ALA A 101 1.01 3.05 -0.61
CA ALA A 101 0.81 2.33 -1.86
C ALA A 101 -0.38 2.92 -2.61
N GLU A 102 -0.12 3.39 -3.82
CA GLU A 102 -1.15 3.84 -4.76
C GLU A 102 -1.53 2.69 -5.69
N PHE A 103 -2.81 2.56 -6.00
CA PHE A 103 -3.33 1.55 -6.91
C PHE A 103 -4.57 2.06 -7.66
N PRO A 104 -4.85 1.50 -8.85
CA PRO A 104 -6.02 1.88 -9.63
C PRO A 104 -7.32 1.44 -8.94
N ARG A 105 -8.43 2.02 -9.39
CA ARG A 105 -9.79 1.74 -8.87
C ARG A 105 -10.58 0.71 -9.69
N ASP A 106 -9.93 0.06 -10.66
CA ASP A 106 -10.57 -0.82 -11.63
C ASP A 106 -10.72 -2.28 -11.15
N ARG A 107 -9.97 -2.70 -10.13
CA ARG A 107 -10.12 -4.01 -9.47
C ARG A 107 -10.85 -3.92 -8.15
N VAL A 108 -10.57 -2.87 -7.39
CA VAL A 108 -11.20 -2.57 -6.10
C VAL A 108 -11.46 -1.08 -6.02
N ASP A 109 -12.65 -0.68 -5.62
CA ASP A 109 -13.01 0.71 -5.38
C ASP A 109 -13.33 0.89 -3.89
N LEU A 110 -12.33 1.34 -3.14
CA LEU A 110 -12.45 1.66 -1.71
C LEU A 110 -13.06 3.05 -1.51
N CYS A 111 -13.16 3.85 -2.56
CA CYS A 111 -13.57 5.25 -2.53
C CYS A 111 -14.91 5.47 -3.23
N SER A 112 -15.73 4.42 -3.29
CA SER A 112 -17.06 4.45 -3.90
C SER A 112 -18.07 5.29 -3.10
N THR A 113 -17.86 5.41 -1.79
CA THR A 113 -18.73 6.17 -0.88
C THR A 113 -18.14 7.55 -0.62
N GLU A 114 -18.98 8.58 -0.69
CA GLU A 114 -18.55 9.95 -0.41
C GLU A 114 -17.98 10.12 1.00
N GLY A 115 -17.00 11.00 1.11
CA GLY A 115 -16.31 11.34 2.35
C GLY A 115 -14.98 10.62 2.50
N ALA A 116 -14.18 11.12 3.43
CA ALA A 116 -12.88 10.54 3.74
C ALA A 116 -13.01 9.29 4.62
N TRP A 117 -12.09 8.35 4.44
CA TRP A 117 -11.92 7.26 5.41
C TRP A 117 -11.41 7.82 6.74
N ALA A 118 -11.87 7.23 7.85
CA ALA A 118 -11.29 7.53 9.15
C ALA A 118 -9.83 7.01 9.23
N VAL A 119 -9.17 7.34 10.33
CA VAL A 119 -7.94 6.63 10.73
C VAL A 119 -8.35 5.47 11.60
N TYR A 120 -7.91 4.28 11.22
CA TYR A 120 -8.16 3.05 11.96
C TYR A 120 -6.86 2.61 12.62
N GLU A 121 -6.98 2.00 13.80
CA GLU A 121 -5.91 1.23 14.40
C GLU A 121 -6.00 -0.23 13.92
N ARG A 122 -4.91 -1.00 13.98
CA ARG A 122 -4.94 -2.43 13.61
C ARG A 122 -5.89 -3.26 14.49
N THR A 123 -6.17 -2.79 15.70
CA THR A 123 -7.10 -3.39 16.66
C THR A 123 -8.54 -2.91 16.50
N ASP A 124 -8.82 -2.05 15.52
CA ASP A 124 -10.18 -1.58 15.25
C ASP A 124 -11.08 -2.73 14.78
N THR A 125 -12.38 -2.61 15.05
CA THR A 125 -13.41 -3.65 14.77
C THR A 125 -14.42 -3.20 13.72
N ALA A 126 -14.22 -2.05 13.10
CA ALA A 126 -15.02 -1.56 12.00
C ALA A 126 -15.00 -2.54 10.85
N THR A 127 -16.16 -2.68 10.23
CA THR A 127 -16.36 -3.52 9.07
C THR A 127 -16.78 -2.68 7.88
N ALA A 128 -16.42 -3.11 6.67
CA ALA A 128 -16.93 -2.55 5.43
C ALA A 128 -17.72 -3.63 4.67
N ALA A 129 -18.81 -3.23 4.04
CA ALA A 129 -19.52 -4.08 3.10
C ALA A 129 -18.81 -4.10 1.75
N VAL A 130 -18.85 -5.24 1.09
CA VAL A 130 -18.27 -5.47 -0.23
C VAL A 130 -19.36 -5.95 -1.17
N ALA A 131 -19.47 -5.29 -2.32
CA ALA A 131 -20.28 -5.73 -3.44
C ALA A 131 -19.40 -5.90 -4.68
N ARG A 132 -19.77 -6.83 -5.57
CA ARG A 132 -19.13 -6.95 -6.87
C ARG A 132 -19.99 -6.29 -7.94
N LYS A 133 -19.42 -5.34 -8.68
CA LYS A 133 -20.11 -4.61 -9.75
C LYS A 133 -19.17 -4.46 -10.94
N ASP A 134 -19.60 -4.93 -12.11
CA ASP A 134 -18.82 -4.82 -13.36
C ASP A 134 -17.36 -5.31 -13.21
N ASP A 135 -17.19 -6.44 -12.52
CA ASP A 135 -15.89 -7.05 -12.14
C ASP A 135 -15.01 -6.27 -11.16
N VAL A 136 -15.50 -5.15 -10.62
CA VAL A 136 -14.85 -4.37 -9.56
C VAL A 136 -15.41 -4.75 -8.19
N TYR A 137 -14.55 -4.92 -7.19
CA TYR A 137 -14.96 -4.99 -5.79
C TYR A 137 -15.22 -3.58 -5.25
N VAL A 138 -16.49 -3.23 -5.06
CA VAL A 138 -16.93 -1.95 -4.52
C VAL A 138 -17.04 -2.09 -3.01
N VAL A 139 -16.24 -1.33 -2.27
CA VAL A 139 -16.25 -1.34 -0.80
C VAL A 139 -16.98 -0.10 -0.29
N THR A 140 -17.93 -0.33 0.61
CA THR A 140 -18.77 0.69 1.24
C THR A 140 -18.68 0.54 2.75
N ARG A 141 -18.42 1.64 3.46
CA ARG A 141 -18.24 1.70 4.92
C ARG A 141 -19.53 2.08 5.63
#